data_AF-A0A7Y5BFC1-F1
#
_entry.id   AF-A0A7Y5BFC1-F1
#
_cell.length_a   1.000
_cell.length_b   1.000
_cell.length_c   1.000
_cell.angle_alpha   90.00
_cell.angle_beta   90.00
_cell.angle_gamma   90.00
#
_symmetry.space_group_name_H-M   'P 1'
#
loop_
_entity.id
_entity.type
_entity.pdbx_description
1 polymer ?
#
loop_
_entity_poly.entity_id
_entity_poly.type
_entity_poly.pdbx_seq_one_letter_code
_entity_poly.pdbx_strand_id
1 'polypeptide(L)'
;MNGWASDAGQTVYDDATLLKAMEGDPLLGSRIPKIATAPGSTFVVVTSKCGCNEHTLAPLSDALPPNFRLVAILQADDSELESLRSTLPNMTLIPDVNGEISSELNAAFLPRTYLLDRLGRVEWIQKNYRQSLVEALNECLARRQTQGGTP
;
A
#
# COMPACT_ATOMS: atom_id res chain seq x y z
N MET A 1 27.56 -21.54 -18.88
CA MET A 1 27.09 -21.58 -17.48
C MET A 1 28.15 -20.89 -16.64
N ASN A 2 27.83 -19.76 -16.01
CA ASN A 2 28.49 -19.27 -14.79
C ASN A 2 27.54 -18.26 -14.16
N GLY A 3 27.17 -18.57 -12.93
CA GLY A 3 25.95 -18.13 -12.28
C GLY A 3 25.95 -16.66 -11.88
N TRP A 4 24.77 -16.07 -12.02
CA TRP A 4 24.32 -15.01 -11.14
C TRP A 4 23.78 -15.67 -9.88
N ALA A 5 24.34 -15.33 -8.72
CA ALA A 5 23.68 -15.53 -7.44
C ALA A 5 23.90 -14.26 -6.62
N SER A 6 22.79 -13.62 -6.35
CA SER A 6 22.56 -12.34 -5.68
C SER A 6 23.04 -12.34 -4.23
N ASP A 7 23.93 -11.40 -3.92
CA ASP A 7 24.48 -11.17 -2.58
C ASP A 7 23.72 -10.05 -1.85
N ALA A 8 22.44 -10.31 -1.58
CA ALA A 8 21.66 -9.57 -0.59
C ALA A 8 20.74 -10.57 0.09
N GLY A 9 21.12 -11.03 1.28
CA GLY A 9 20.33 -11.95 2.08
C GLY A 9 18.93 -11.39 2.28
N GLN A 10 17.94 -11.97 1.59
CA GLN A 10 16.54 -11.74 1.93
C GLN A 10 16.33 -12.32 3.31
N THR A 11 16.12 -11.46 4.31
CA THR A 11 15.59 -11.88 5.60
C THR A 11 14.23 -12.53 5.34
N VAL A 12 14.18 -13.86 5.38
CA VAL A 12 12.93 -14.61 5.30
C VAL A 12 12.33 -14.61 6.70
N TYR A 13 11.26 -13.84 6.90
CA TYR A 13 10.50 -13.85 8.15
C TYR A 13 9.61 -15.09 8.22
N ASP A 14 9.50 -15.69 9.40
CA ASP A 14 8.54 -16.77 9.63
C ASP A 14 7.09 -16.25 9.64
N ASP A 15 6.14 -17.17 9.44
CA ASP A 15 4.72 -16.80 9.39
C ASP A 15 4.22 -16.19 10.71
N ALA A 16 4.81 -16.56 11.85
CA ALA A 16 4.43 -16.00 13.15
C ALA A 16 4.77 -14.50 13.24
N THR A 17 5.95 -14.13 12.76
CA THR A 17 6.41 -12.73 12.69
C THR A 17 5.54 -11.92 11.74
N LEU A 18 5.19 -12.48 10.59
CA LEU A 18 4.33 -11.82 9.60
C LEU A 18 2.90 -11.64 10.11
N LEU A 19 2.34 -12.64 10.78
CA LEU A 19 1.01 -12.53 11.42
C LEU A 19 1.00 -11.50 12.53
N LYS A 20 2.05 -11.44 13.35
CA LYS A 20 2.18 -10.42 14.41
C LYS A 20 2.24 -9.00 13.84
N ALA A 21 2.86 -8.80 12.68
CA ALA A 21 2.87 -7.50 12.02
C ALA A 21 1.44 -7.02 11.69
N MET A 22 0.53 -7.94 11.34
CA MET A 22 -0.87 -7.61 11.04
C MET A 22 -1.68 -7.19 12.27
N GLU A 23 -1.22 -7.43 13.49
CA GLU A 23 -1.89 -6.97 14.72
C GLU A 23 -1.86 -5.44 14.85
N GLY A 24 -0.96 -4.76 14.12
CA GLY A 24 -0.88 -3.30 14.04
C GLY A 24 -1.83 -2.66 13.03
N ASP A 25 -2.66 -3.46 12.34
CA ASP A 25 -3.63 -2.92 11.40
C ASP A 25 -4.66 -2.00 12.10
N PRO A 26 -5.05 -0.89 11.45
CA PRO A 26 -6.09 0.00 11.98
C PRO A 26 -7.44 -0.70 12.03
N LEU A 27 -8.30 -0.30 12.97
CA LEU A 27 -9.68 -0.81 13.04
C LEU A 27 -10.50 -0.39 11.82
N LEU A 28 -11.44 -1.24 11.38
CA LEU A 28 -12.45 -0.82 10.40
C LEU A 28 -13.23 0.39 10.93
N GLY A 29 -13.49 1.36 10.05
CA GLY A 29 -14.14 2.64 10.38
C GLY A 29 -13.20 3.71 10.95
N SER A 30 -11.96 3.35 11.32
CA SER A 30 -10.94 4.30 11.78
C SER A 30 -10.29 5.04 10.61
N ARG A 31 -9.46 6.04 10.89
CA ARG A 31 -8.74 6.84 9.87
C ARG A 31 -7.25 6.53 9.89
N ILE A 32 -6.62 6.54 8.73
CA ILE A 32 -5.16 6.49 8.61
C ILE A 32 -4.60 7.92 8.71
N PRO A 33 -3.59 8.18 9.56
CA PRO A 33 -2.96 9.49 9.69
C PRO A 33 -2.47 10.06 8.35
N LYS A 34 -2.51 11.39 8.20
CA LYS A 34 -2.05 12.15 7.02
C LYS A 34 -2.79 11.88 5.70
N ILE A 35 -3.71 10.92 5.63
CA ILE A 35 -4.56 10.74 4.45
C ILE A 35 -5.81 11.60 4.59
N ALA A 36 -5.88 12.68 3.81
CA ALA A 36 -7.05 13.54 3.75
C ALA A 36 -8.27 12.82 3.15
N THR A 37 -9.47 13.22 3.58
CA THR A 37 -10.72 12.80 2.93
C THR A 37 -10.70 13.20 1.46
N ALA A 38 -11.19 12.32 0.58
CA ALA A 38 -11.14 12.55 -0.86
C ALA A 38 -12.45 12.10 -1.54
N PRO A 39 -12.81 12.73 -2.67
CA PRO A 39 -13.87 12.21 -3.51
C PRO A 39 -13.47 10.84 -4.05
N GLY A 40 -14.31 9.83 -3.84
CA GLY A 40 -14.08 8.45 -4.30
C GLY A 40 -13.44 7.53 -3.27
N SER A 41 -13.25 6.28 -3.65
CA SER A 41 -12.56 5.28 -2.80
C SER A 41 -11.05 5.46 -2.95
N THR A 42 -10.31 5.27 -1.86
CA THR A 42 -8.85 5.39 -1.89
C THR A 42 -8.22 4.04 -1.55
N PHE A 43 -7.48 3.47 -2.49
CA PHE A 43 -6.59 2.34 -2.20
C PHE A 43 -5.27 2.89 -1.68
N VAL A 44 -4.85 2.41 -0.52
CA VAL A 44 -3.67 2.89 0.20
C VAL A 44 -2.66 1.77 0.27
N VAL A 45 -1.42 2.07 -0.10
CA VAL A 45 -0.26 1.21 0.13
C VAL A 45 0.65 1.91 1.13
N VAL A 46 1.04 1.21 2.19
CA VAL A 46 2.04 1.69 3.15
C VAL A 46 3.22 0.73 3.09
N THR A 47 4.41 1.25 2.86
CA THR A 47 5.64 0.45 2.83
C THR A 47 6.81 1.25 3.40
N SER A 48 7.75 0.53 3.97
CA SER A 48 9.03 1.07 4.38
C SER A 48 9.96 1.38 3.20
N LYS A 49 11.16 1.82 3.52
CA LYS A 49 12.20 2.16 2.54
C LYS A 49 12.62 0.90 1.78
N CYS A 50 12.18 0.76 0.53
CA CYS A 50 12.69 -0.24 -0.42
C CYS A 50 13.27 0.44 -1.66
N GLY A 51 14.43 -0.03 -2.12
CA GLY A 51 14.96 0.32 -3.45
C GLY A 51 14.11 -0.21 -4.61
N CYS A 52 13.07 -0.99 -4.32
CA CYS A 52 12.17 -1.64 -5.26
C CYS A 52 10.79 -0.98 -5.38
N ASN A 53 10.58 0.18 -4.75
CA ASN A 53 9.27 0.82 -4.67
C ASN A 53 8.66 1.11 -6.06
N GLU A 54 9.45 1.57 -7.02
CA GLU A 54 8.96 1.83 -8.39
C GLU A 54 8.41 0.56 -9.04
N HIS A 55 9.19 -0.52 -9.09
CA HIS A 55 8.77 -1.80 -9.69
C HIS A 55 7.56 -2.41 -8.97
N THR A 56 7.40 -2.15 -7.68
CA THR A 56 6.30 -2.66 -6.87
C THR A 56 5.02 -1.85 -7.07
N LEU A 57 5.13 -0.54 -7.28
CA LEU A 57 4.01 0.39 -7.36
C LEU A 57 3.55 0.67 -8.80
N ALA A 58 4.43 0.58 -9.79
CA ALA A 58 4.10 0.84 -11.19
C ALA A 58 2.92 -0.01 -11.70
N PRO A 59 2.86 -1.33 -11.43
CA PRO A 59 1.72 -2.15 -11.87
C PRO A 59 0.36 -1.71 -11.31
N LEU A 60 0.34 -1.03 -10.16
CA LEU A 60 -0.89 -0.51 -9.56
C LEU A 60 -1.41 0.74 -10.27
N SER A 61 -0.49 1.59 -10.73
CA SER A 61 -0.84 2.83 -11.44
C SER A 61 -1.60 2.52 -12.74
N ASP A 62 -1.22 1.45 -13.44
CA ASP A 62 -1.83 1.04 -14.71
C ASP A 62 -3.19 0.34 -14.52
N ALA A 63 -3.41 -0.27 -13.36
CA ALA A 63 -4.61 -1.06 -13.06
C ALA A 63 -5.75 -0.25 -12.42
N LEU A 64 -5.55 1.04 -12.15
CA LEU A 64 -6.47 1.84 -11.35
C LEU A 64 -7.67 2.36 -12.19
N PRO A 65 -8.93 2.09 -11.79
CA PRO A 65 -10.09 2.68 -12.46
C PRO A 65 -10.19 4.20 -12.22
N PRO A 66 -10.86 4.97 -13.09
CA PRO A 66 -10.94 6.44 -12.99
C PRO A 66 -11.56 6.98 -11.69
N ASN A 67 -12.38 6.18 -11.00
CA ASN A 67 -13.09 6.56 -9.77
C ASN A 67 -12.36 6.13 -8.49
N PHE A 68 -11.14 5.61 -8.62
CA PHE A 68 -10.29 5.24 -7.51
C PHE A 68 -9.10 6.17 -7.43
N ARG A 69 -8.68 6.45 -6.20
CA ARG A 69 -7.40 7.10 -5.93
C ARG A 69 -6.42 6.07 -5.40
N LEU A 70 -5.17 6.20 -5.81
CA LEU A 70 -4.06 5.42 -5.30
C LEU A 70 -3.16 6.33 -4.47
N VAL A 71 -2.99 6.00 -3.20
CA VAL A 71 -2.10 6.69 -2.28
C VAL A 71 -1.01 5.71 -1.85
N ALA A 72 0.25 6.09 -1.99
CA ALA A 72 1.36 5.36 -1.41
C ALA A 72 2.05 6.21 -0.34
N ILE A 73 2.14 5.66 0.88
CA ILE A 73 2.93 6.22 1.97
C ILE A 73 4.25 5.46 1.99
N LEU A 74 5.34 6.19 1.74
CA LEU A 74 6.67 5.61 1.61
C LEU A 74 7.60 6.23 2.65
N GLN A 75 8.37 5.41 3.35
CA GLN A 75 9.45 5.90 4.19
C GLN A 75 10.59 6.45 3.34
N ALA A 76 10.45 7.72 2.96
CA ALA A 76 11.32 8.48 2.08
C ALA A 76 11.13 9.97 2.36
N ASP A 77 12.11 10.78 1.99
CA ASP A 77 11.94 12.24 1.97
C ASP A 77 11.32 12.74 0.65
N ASP A 78 10.92 14.01 0.62
CA ASP A 78 10.30 14.60 -0.57
C ASP A 78 11.22 14.57 -1.80
N SER A 79 12.55 14.66 -1.61
CA SER A 79 13.51 14.64 -2.71
C SER A 79 13.62 13.25 -3.35
N GLU A 80 13.56 12.19 -2.55
CA GLU A 80 13.49 10.80 -3.01
C GLU A 80 12.18 10.54 -3.77
N LEU A 81 11.06 11.08 -3.27
CA LEU A 81 9.75 10.93 -3.91
C LEU A 81 9.62 11.67 -5.25
N GLU A 82 10.31 12.79 -5.43
CA GLU A 82 10.19 13.62 -6.64
C GLU A 82 10.50 12.81 -7.92
N SER A 83 11.50 11.92 -7.84
CA SER A 83 11.84 11.01 -8.94
C SER A 83 10.67 10.08 -9.31
N LEU A 84 9.99 9.52 -8.31
CA LEU A 84 8.87 8.59 -8.47
C LEU A 84 7.60 9.28 -8.96
N ARG A 85 7.39 10.56 -8.65
CA ARG A 85 6.21 11.32 -9.11
C ARG A 85 6.14 11.39 -10.63
N SER A 86 7.31 11.50 -11.29
CA SER A 86 7.39 11.55 -12.75
C SER A 86 6.99 10.22 -13.42
N THR A 87 7.29 9.09 -12.77
CA THR A 87 6.99 7.75 -13.25
C THR A 87 5.61 7.24 -12.84
N LEU A 88 5.03 7.79 -11.76
CA LEU A 88 3.76 7.37 -11.17
C LEU A 88 2.76 8.55 -11.07
N PRO A 89 2.40 9.21 -12.20
CA PRO A 89 1.63 10.46 -12.18
C PRO A 89 0.21 10.30 -11.63
N ASN A 90 -0.34 9.09 -11.67
CA ASN A 90 -1.69 8.78 -11.17
C ASN A 90 -1.70 8.37 -9.68
N MET A 91 -0.55 8.44 -9.01
CA MET A 91 -0.39 8.06 -7.61
C MET A 91 -0.09 9.27 -6.73
N THR A 92 -0.81 9.40 -5.63
CA THR A 92 -0.46 10.37 -4.58
C THR A 92 0.61 9.76 -3.68
N LEU A 93 1.84 10.26 -3.80
CA LEU A 93 2.96 9.85 -2.93
C LEU A 93 3.03 10.76 -1.70
N ILE A 94 3.01 10.16 -0.51
CA ILE A 94 3.11 10.83 0.79
C ILE A 94 4.42 10.40 1.45
N PRO A 95 5.30 11.35 1.85
CA PRO A 95 6.53 11.02 2.56
C PRO A 95 6.24 10.63 4.02
N ASP A 96 6.89 9.56 4.46
CA ASP A 96 7.00 9.13 5.85
C ASP A 96 8.45 9.26 6.32
N VAL A 97 8.95 10.50 6.33
CA VAL A 97 10.37 10.85 6.55
C VAL A 97 10.99 10.14 7.75
N ASN A 98 10.27 10.08 8.87
CA ASN A 98 10.73 9.48 10.11
C ASN A 98 10.32 8.00 10.28
N GLY A 99 9.57 7.43 9.33
CA GLY A 99 9.02 6.09 9.47
C GLY A 99 7.92 5.95 10.52
N GLU A 100 7.31 7.07 10.96
CA GLU A 100 6.32 7.06 12.05
C GLU A 100 5.05 6.33 11.64
N ILE A 101 4.55 6.58 10.42
CA ILE A 101 3.32 5.94 9.93
C ILE A 101 3.56 4.47 9.65
N SER A 102 4.67 4.17 8.95
CA SER A 102 5.04 2.80 8.64
C SER A 102 5.35 1.98 9.90
N SER A 103 5.89 2.59 10.96
CA SER A 103 6.05 1.93 12.25
C SER A 103 4.72 1.74 12.98
N GLU A 104 3.85 2.76 13.03
CA GLU A 104 2.55 2.68 13.72
C GLU A 104 1.66 1.58 13.12
N LEU A 105 1.68 1.45 11.79
CA LEU A 105 0.90 0.46 11.04
C LEU A 105 1.64 -0.87 10.83
N ASN A 106 2.79 -1.07 11.50
CA ASN A 106 3.67 -2.23 11.33
C ASN A 106 4.03 -2.57 9.87
N ALA A 107 4.05 -1.55 9.00
CA ALA A 107 4.44 -1.64 7.60
C ALA A 107 5.96 -1.60 7.36
N ALA A 108 6.76 -1.56 8.44
CA ALA A 108 8.23 -1.51 8.41
C ALA A 108 8.86 -2.71 7.68
N PHE A 109 8.29 -3.90 7.83
CA PHE A 109 8.86 -5.16 7.32
C PHE A 109 7.91 -5.90 6.36
N LEU A 110 6.65 -5.51 6.30
CA LEU A 110 5.62 -6.09 5.45
C LEU A 110 4.74 -4.97 4.90
N PRO A 111 4.71 -4.73 3.57
CA PRO A 111 3.80 -3.76 2.99
C PRO A 111 2.36 -4.05 3.40
N ARG A 112 1.63 -2.99 3.79
CA ARG A 112 0.22 -3.07 4.17
C ARG A 112 -0.64 -2.36 3.14
N THR A 113 -1.80 -2.93 2.83
CA THR A 113 -2.77 -2.30 1.95
C THR A 113 -4.14 -2.18 2.60
N TYR A 114 -4.78 -1.06 2.31
CA TYR A 114 -6.06 -0.67 2.87
C TYR A 114 -6.95 -0.09 1.78
N LEU A 115 -8.26 -0.25 1.96
CA LEU A 115 -9.24 0.50 1.19
C LEU A 115 -9.93 1.48 2.12
N LEU A 116 -10.02 2.72 1.69
CA LEU A 116 -10.72 3.77 2.39
C LEU A 116 -12.02 4.15 1.67
N ASP A 117 -13.05 4.42 2.46
CA ASP A 117 -14.29 5.02 1.99
C ASP A 117 -14.11 6.50 1.61
N ARG A 118 -15.19 7.11 1.12
CA ARG A 118 -15.21 8.53 0.70
C ARG A 118 -15.01 9.51 1.87
N LEU A 119 -15.13 9.04 3.12
CA LEU A 119 -14.91 9.80 4.36
C LEU A 119 -13.50 9.57 4.93
N GLY A 120 -12.64 8.86 4.20
CA GLY A 120 -11.27 8.53 4.59
C GLY A 120 -11.19 7.46 5.67
N ARG A 121 -12.24 6.64 5.86
CA ARG A 121 -12.28 5.58 6.88
C ARG A 121 -11.93 4.24 6.28
N VAL A 122 -11.22 3.41 7.04
CA VAL A 122 -10.82 2.06 6.62
C VAL A 122 -12.06 1.17 6.47
N GLU A 123 -12.31 0.68 5.26
CA GLU A 123 -13.41 -0.25 4.98
C GLU A 123 -12.93 -1.67 4.66
N TRP A 124 -11.66 -1.81 4.28
CA TRP A 124 -11.03 -3.10 4.05
C TRP A 124 -9.54 -3.05 4.37
N ILE A 125 -9.02 -4.20 4.78
CA ILE A 125 -7.63 -4.42 5.18
C ILE A 125 -7.19 -5.73 4.54
N GLN A 126 -6.00 -5.74 3.93
CA GLN A 126 -5.41 -6.96 3.40
C GLN A 126 -5.19 -8.02 4.47
N LYS A 127 -5.86 -9.17 4.32
CA LYS A 127 -5.72 -10.32 5.22
C LYS A 127 -4.67 -11.33 4.77
N ASN A 128 -4.48 -11.52 3.48
CA ASN A 128 -3.43 -12.41 2.98
C ASN A 128 -2.16 -11.59 2.69
N TYR A 129 -1.16 -11.64 3.57
CA TYR A 129 0.10 -10.94 3.40
C TYR A 129 0.97 -11.49 2.26
N ARG A 130 0.65 -12.67 1.72
CA ARG A 130 1.35 -13.27 0.57
C ARG A 130 0.76 -12.83 -0.77
N GLN A 131 -0.43 -12.22 -0.78
CA GLN A 131 -1.01 -11.72 -2.02
C GLN A 131 -0.20 -10.52 -2.51
N SER A 132 0.01 -10.45 -3.83
CA SER A 132 0.61 -9.29 -4.48
C SER A 132 -0.28 -8.05 -4.34
N LEU A 133 0.31 -6.86 -4.50
CA LEU A 133 -0.47 -5.62 -4.42
C LEU A 133 -1.54 -5.53 -5.52
N VAL A 134 -1.29 -6.10 -6.71
CA VAL A 134 -2.27 -6.14 -7.81
C VAL A 134 -3.45 -7.05 -7.46
N GLU A 135 -3.20 -8.22 -6.85
CA GLU A 135 -4.26 -9.08 -6.33
C GLU A 135 -5.08 -8.38 -5.24
N ALA A 136 -4.41 -7.67 -4.33
CA ALA A 136 -5.07 -6.86 -3.30
C ALA A 136 -5.98 -5.77 -3.90
N LEU A 137 -5.50 -5.06 -4.93
CA LEU A 137 -6.28 -4.06 -5.65
C LEU A 137 -7.49 -4.72 -6.32
N ASN A 138 -7.30 -5.83 -7.04
CA ASN A 138 -8.39 -6.54 -7.70
C ASN A 138 -9.47 -7.02 -6.72
N GLU A 139 -9.08 -7.50 -5.54
CA GLU A 139 -10.05 -7.84 -4.48
C GLU A 139 -10.87 -6.61 -4.06
N CYS A 140 -10.23 -5.46 -3.87
CA CYS A 140 -10.90 -4.19 -3.55
C CYS A 140 -11.88 -3.76 -4.64
N LEU A 141 -11.47 -3.85 -5.90
CA LEU A 141 -12.31 -3.52 -7.05
C LEU A 141 -13.54 -4.43 -7.14
N ALA A 142 -13.34 -5.74 -6.96
CA ALA A 142 -14.44 -6.71 -6.96
C ALA A 142 -15.45 -6.43 -5.84
N ARG A 143 -14.97 -6.13 -4.62
CA ARG A 143 -15.83 -5.75 -3.49
C ARG A 143 -16.70 -4.54 -3.82
N ARG A 144 -16.15 -3.51 -4.47
CA ARG A 144 -16.92 -2.33 -4.88
C ARG A 144 -17.96 -2.62 -5.95
N GLN A 145 -17.68 -3.49 -6.91
CA GLN A 145 -18.66 -3.92 -7.90
C GLN A 145 -19.85 -4.63 -7.23
N THR A 146 -19.59 -5.46 -6.21
CA THR A 146 -20.66 -6.15 -5.47
C THR A 146 -21.48 -5.24 -4.57
N GLN A 147 -20.91 -4.15 -4.04
CA GLN A 147 -21.60 -3.17 -3.20
C GLN A 147 -22.34 -2.07 -4.00
N GLY A 148 -21.97 -1.85 -5.26
CA GLY A 148 -22.64 -0.93 -6.18
C GLY A 148 -23.91 -1.49 -6.85
N GLY A 149 -24.30 -2.73 -6.51
CA GLY A 149 -25.52 -3.37 -6.98
C GLY A 149 -26.69 -3.13 -6.05
N THR A 150 -27.21 -1.91 -5.98
CA THR A 150 -28.60 -1.67 -5.58
C THR A 150 -29.13 -0.49 -6.42
N PRO A 151 -30.22 -0.67 -7.18
CA PRO A 151 -30.75 0.36 -8.08
C PRO A 151 -31.17 1.64 -7.35
#